data_AF-A0ABD1LG01-F1
#
_entry.id   AF-A0ABD1LG01-F1
#
_cell.length_a   1.000
_cell.length_b   1.000
_cell.length_c   1.000
_cell.angle_alpha   90.00
_cell.angle_beta   90.00
_cell.angle_gamma   90.00
#
_symmetry.space_group_name_H-M   'P 1'
#
loop_
_entity.id
_entity.type
_entity.pdbx_description
1 polymer ?
#
loop_
_entity_poly.entity_id
_entity_poly.type
_entity_poly.pdbx_seq_one_letter_code
_entity_poly.pdbx_strand_id
1 'polypeptide(L)'
;MTKNGMKSEAWGSEATDAKFVTMEVAKGEDMMEHIVEYGVRENVNVTIINGSGSIGSATLRQGSGGSASVTVHGPFSLVSFSGTYLCNNHYTLHAGASPPPSFTFGITLRSSHGNLLGGAVAGKVIAAHNVTLIAFTYSNPHVYKCNPDEAYTHHHNNDAASGSLSAS
;
A
#
# COMPACT_ATOMS: atom_id res chain seq x y z
N MET A 1 -5.77 51.46 24.59
CA MET A 1 -5.11 50.47 23.69
C MET A 1 -4.65 49.27 24.51
N THR A 2 -5.45 48.21 24.54
CA THR A 2 -5.06 46.91 25.09
C THR A 2 -4.30 46.12 24.03
N LYS A 3 -3.02 45.83 24.29
CA LYS A 3 -2.23 44.90 23.46
C LYS A 3 -2.66 43.48 23.83
N ASN A 4 -3.50 42.85 23.02
CA ASN A 4 -3.72 41.41 23.06
C ASN A 4 -2.45 40.72 22.57
N GLY A 5 -1.70 40.13 23.50
CA GLY A 5 -0.63 39.20 23.16
C GLY A 5 -1.24 37.93 22.57
N MET A 6 -1.01 37.69 21.29
CA MET A 6 -1.27 36.39 20.67
C MET A 6 -0.34 35.37 21.34
N LYS A 7 -0.96 34.45 22.09
CA LYS A 7 -0.31 33.29 22.69
C LYS A 7 0.13 32.40 21.53
N SER A 8 1.44 32.26 21.32
CA SER A 8 1.99 31.33 20.34
C SER A 8 1.59 29.91 20.76
N GLU A 9 0.63 29.33 20.05
CA GLU A 9 0.34 27.91 20.14
C GLU A 9 1.58 27.17 19.65
N ALA A 10 2.24 26.49 20.58
CA ALA A 10 3.33 25.60 20.25
C ALA A 10 2.76 24.48 19.37
N TRP A 11 3.08 24.51 18.07
CA TRP A 11 2.99 23.32 17.24
C TRP A 11 3.93 22.30 17.88
N GLY A 12 3.35 21.32 18.56
CA GLY A 12 4.07 20.25 19.22
C GLY A 12 5.04 19.58 18.25
N SER A 13 6.22 19.27 18.77
CA SER A 13 7.33 18.58 18.11
C SER A 13 7.05 17.11 17.78
N GLU A 14 5.89 16.79 17.20
CA GLU A 14 5.41 15.42 16.98
C GLU A 14 5.74 14.86 15.58
N ALA A 15 6.85 15.30 14.98
CA ALA A 15 7.26 14.84 13.65
C ALA A 15 8.79 14.71 13.57
N THR A 16 9.38 13.71 14.24
CA THR A 16 10.83 13.44 14.11
C THR A 16 11.24 11.96 14.13
N ASP A 17 10.35 11.02 13.82
CA ASP A 17 10.76 9.59 13.69
C ASP A 17 10.45 8.98 12.33
N ALA A 18 10.25 9.83 11.32
CA ALA A 18 10.03 9.38 9.96
C ALA A 18 11.29 9.58 9.11
N LYS A 19 11.77 8.54 8.45
CA LYS A 19 13.03 8.58 7.68
C LYS A 19 12.98 7.72 6.42
N PHE A 20 13.75 8.12 5.41
CA PHE A 20 14.00 7.28 4.24
C PHE A 20 15.15 6.34 4.52
N VAL A 21 15.00 5.08 4.10
CA VAL A 21 16.03 4.05 4.24
C VAL A 21 16.17 3.28 2.93
N THR A 22 17.36 2.73 2.71
CA THR A 22 17.64 1.82 1.60
C THR A 22 17.90 0.44 2.18
N MET A 23 17.26 -0.59 1.63
CA MET A 23 17.45 -1.98 2.05
C MET A 23 18.02 -2.79 0.89
N GLU A 24 19.08 -3.53 1.13
CA GLU A 24 19.73 -4.40 0.15
C GLU A 24 19.34 -5.84 0.45
N VAL A 25 18.64 -6.48 -0.48
CA VAL A 25 18.21 -7.87 -0.38
C VAL A 25 19.17 -8.72 -1.22
N ALA A 26 19.83 -9.68 -0.58
CA ALA A 26 20.84 -10.49 -1.25
C ALA A 26 20.20 -11.54 -2.18
N LYS A 27 21.00 -12.07 -3.10
CA LYS A 27 20.57 -13.19 -3.96
C LYS A 27 20.07 -14.37 -3.12
N GLY A 28 18.88 -14.86 -3.46
CA GLY A 28 18.24 -16.01 -2.84
C GLY A 28 17.39 -15.67 -1.62
N GLU A 29 17.43 -14.44 -1.12
CA GLU A 29 16.62 -13.99 0.01
C GLU A 29 15.20 -13.62 -0.43
N ASP A 30 14.27 -13.73 0.52
CA ASP A 30 12.89 -13.28 0.35
C ASP A 30 12.77 -11.81 0.74
N MET A 31 12.38 -10.97 -0.22
CA MET A 31 12.18 -9.53 0.00
C MET A 31 11.13 -9.27 1.10
N MET A 32 10.10 -10.11 1.18
CA MET A 32 9.03 -9.93 2.16
C MET A 32 9.54 -10.17 3.58
N GLU A 33 10.30 -11.25 3.78
CA GLU A 33 10.93 -11.58 5.05
C GLU A 33 11.92 -10.48 5.48
N HIS A 34 12.74 -10.00 4.55
CA HIS A 34 13.71 -8.93 4.80
C HIS A 34 13.05 -7.63 5.30
N ILE A 35 11.89 -7.25 4.73
CA ILE A 35 11.11 -6.08 5.18
C ILE A 35 10.57 -6.29 6.61
N VAL A 36 10.10 -7.49 6.92
CA VAL A 36 9.57 -7.84 8.25
C VAL A 36 10.67 -7.78 9.29
N GLU A 37 11.79 -8.44 9.02
CA GLU A 37 12.94 -8.45 9.92
C GLU A 37 13.42 -7.04 10.22
N TYR A 38 13.48 -6.18 9.20
CA TYR A 38 13.80 -4.76 9.40
C TYR A 38 12.78 -4.07 10.31
N GLY A 39 11.48 -4.19 10.01
CA GLY A 39 10.42 -3.52 10.77
C GLY A 39 10.35 -3.97 12.22
N VAL A 40 10.50 -5.27 12.48
CA VAL A 40 10.55 -5.85 13.83
C VAL A 40 11.80 -5.41 14.58
N ARG A 41 12.97 -5.46 13.94
CA ARG A 41 14.25 -5.10 14.56
C ARG A 41 14.31 -3.64 14.96
N GLU A 42 13.80 -2.76 14.12
CA GLU A 42 13.80 -1.31 14.37
C GLU A 42 12.52 -0.83 15.08
N ASN A 43 11.54 -1.71 15.29
CA ASN A 43 10.21 -1.41 15.83
C ASN A 43 9.51 -0.26 15.07
N VAL A 44 9.52 -0.33 13.74
CA VAL A 44 8.92 0.67 12.84
C VAL A 44 8.02 0.02 11.80
N ASN A 45 7.05 0.79 11.32
CA ASN A 45 6.33 0.48 10.09
C ASN A 45 7.22 0.81 8.89
N VAL A 46 7.01 0.10 7.79
CA VAL A 46 7.82 0.23 6.57
C VAL A 46 6.91 0.41 5.37
N THR A 47 7.04 1.53 4.67
CA THR A 47 6.41 1.73 3.36
C THR A 47 7.49 1.69 2.29
N ILE A 48 7.42 0.70 1.41
CA ILE A 48 8.25 0.64 0.22
C ILE A 48 7.67 1.56 -0.84
N ILE A 49 8.49 2.48 -1.31
CA ILE A 49 8.14 3.45 -2.34
C ILE A 49 8.42 2.83 -3.71
N ASN A 50 9.60 2.24 -3.85
CA ASN A 50 9.98 1.46 -5.01
C ASN A 50 11.10 0.45 -4.69
N GLY A 51 11.36 -0.45 -5.63
CA GLY A 51 12.56 -1.29 -5.64
C GLY A 51 13.12 -1.48 -7.05
N SER A 52 14.37 -1.91 -7.14
CA SER A 52 15.03 -2.24 -8.40
C SER A 52 15.93 -3.47 -8.23
N GLY A 53 16.06 -4.28 -9.29
CA GLY A 53 16.87 -5.49 -9.27
C GLY A 53 16.23 -6.62 -10.08
N SER A 54 16.68 -7.85 -9.82
CA SER A 54 16.19 -9.05 -10.52
C SER A 54 15.50 -10.02 -9.58
N ILE A 55 14.32 -10.49 -9.99
CA ILE A 55 13.45 -11.39 -9.22
C ILE A 55 13.50 -12.79 -9.83
N GLY A 56 13.75 -13.79 -9.00
CA GLY A 56 13.80 -15.20 -9.39
C GLY A 56 12.43 -15.88 -9.33
N SER A 57 11.61 -15.53 -8.35
CA SER A 57 10.22 -15.97 -8.28
C SER A 57 9.37 -15.03 -7.46
N ALA A 58 8.08 -14.97 -7.78
CA ALA A 58 7.11 -14.18 -7.01
C ALA A 58 5.77 -14.92 -6.92
N THR A 59 5.17 -14.92 -5.73
CA THR A 59 3.80 -15.43 -5.53
C THR A 59 2.82 -14.28 -5.55
N LEU A 60 1.96 -14.25 -6.56
CA LEU A 60 1.06 -13.13 -6.87
C LEU A 60 -0.40 -13.56 -6.80
N ARG A 61 -1.28 -12.60 -6.53
CA ARG A 61 -2.72 -12.70 -6.78
C ARG A 61 -3.08 -11.77 -7.94
N GLN A 62 -3.47 -12.35 -9.08
CA GLN A 62 -3.91 -11.63 -10.27
C GLN A 62 -5.39 -11.23 -10.17
N GLY A 63 -5.73 -10.07 -10.73
CA GLY A 63 -7.07 -9.48 -10.62
C GLY A 63 -8.13 -10.08 -11.56
N SER A 64 -9.35 -10.16 -11.01
CA SER A 64 -10.68 -10.29 -11.64
C SER A 64 -11.41 -11.65 -11.66
N GLY A 65 -10.99 -12.66 -10.89
CA GLY A 65 -11.88 -13.81 -10.67
C GLY A 65 -11.42 -14.96 -9.77
N GLY A 66 -10.17 -14.99 -9.31
CA GLY A 66 -9.64 -16.11 -8.50
C GLY A 66 -9.12 -15.67 -7.14
N SER A 67 -9.55 -16.35 -6.08
CA SER A 67 -8.90 -16.28 -4.76
C SER A 67 -7.52 -16.95 -4.73
N ALA A 68 -7.18 -17.69 -5.79
CA ALA A 68 -5.93 -18.43 -5.90
C ALA A 68 -4.73 -17.51 -6.14
N SER A 69 -3.64 -17.76 -5.41
CA SER A 69 -2.33 -17.21 -5.73
C SER A 69 -1.62 -18.08 -6.76
N VAL A 70 -0.76 -17.46 -7.56
CA VAL A 70 0.09 -18.12 -8.56
C VAL A 70 1.54 -17.75 -8.29
N THR A 71 2.42 -18.75 -8.27
CA THR A 71 3.86 -18.53 -8.22
C THR A 71 4.43 -18.54 -9.63
N VAL A 72 5.11 -17.46 -9.97
CA VAL A 72 5.82 -17.34 -11.25
C VAL A 72 7.32 -17.45 -11.02
N HIS A 73 8.02 -18.02 -12.00
CA HIS A 73 9.47 -18.22 -11.96
C HIS A 73 10.14 -17.55 -13.15
N GLY A 74 11.23 -16.84 -12.87
CA GLY A 74 11.96 -15.96 -13.76
C GLY A 74 13.28 -16.55 -14.23
N PRO A 75 14.21 -15.70 -14.72
CA PRO A 75 14.46 -14.36 -14.18
C PRO A 75 13.53 -13.27 -14.71
N PHE A 76 13.17 -12.34 -13.82
CA PHE A 76 12.43 -11.13 -14.13
C PHE A 76 13.23 -9.89 -13.74
N SER A 77 13.01 -8.77 -14.43
CA SER A 77 13.44 -7.45 -13.98
C SER A 77 12.32 -6.81 -13.17
N LEU A 78 12.66 -6.25 -12.01
CA LEU A 78 11.71 -5.52 -11.19
C LEU A 78 11.39 -4.16 -11.84
N VAL A 79 10.12 -3.92 -12.17
CA VAL A 79 9.66 -2.67 -12.78
C VAL A 79 9.10 -1.72 -11.72
N SER A 80 8.28 -2.25 -10.82
CA SER A 80 7.73 -1.50 -9.69
C SER A 80 7.47 -2.42 -8.51
N PHE A 81 7.75 -1.94 -7.30
CA PHE A 81 7.34 -2.61 -6.07
C PHE A 81 7.02 -1.59 -5.01
N SER A 82 5.79 -1.56 -4.54
CA SER A 82 5.34 -0.57 -3.57
C SER A 82 4.34 -1.18 -2.62
N GLY A 83 4.30 -0.68 -1.40
CA GLY A 83 3.37 -1.17 -0.40
C GLY A 83 3.83 -0.92 1.02
N THR A 84 3.05 -1.39 1.97
CA THR A 84 3.30 -1.13 3.38
C THR A 84 3.25 -2.41 4.20
N TYR A 85 4.21 -2.51 5.11
CA TYR A 85 4.23 -3.41 6.25
C TYR A 85 3.98 -2.63 7.53
N LEU A 86 2.97 -3.06 8.31
CA LEU A 86 2.62 -2.44 9.59
C LEU A 86 3.09 -3.36 10.72
N CYS A 87 4.14 -2.93 11.41
CA CYS A 87 4.74 -3.67 12.52
C CYS A 87 3.83 -3.56 13.76
N ASN A 88 3.68 -4.65 14.50
CA ASN A 88 2.82 -4.70 15.69
C ASN A 88 1.40 -4.15 15.44
N ASN A 89 0.83 -4.49 14.28
CA ASN A 89 -0.47 -4.02 13.82
C ASN A 89 -1.61 -4.45 14.76
N HIS A 90 -1.90 -3.60 15.74
CA HIS A 90 -3.04 -3.70 16.65
C HIS A 90 -4.09 -2.61 16.42
N TYR A 91 -3.96 -1.82 15.33
CA TYR A 91 -4.90 -0.74 15.09
C TYR A 91 -6.21 -1.30 14.53
N THR A 92 -7.31 -0.85 15.11
CA THR A 92 -8.66 -1.21 14.69
C THR A 92 -9.40 0.05 14.30
N LEU A 93 -10.01 0.07 13.11
CA LEU A 93 -10.72 1.24 12.60
C LEU A 93 -11.95 1.62 13.46
N HIS A 94 -12.53 0.65 14.16
CA HIS A 94 -13.58 0.83 15.16
C HIS A 94 -13.49 -0.29 16.21
N ALA A 95 -14.11 -0.08 17.38
CA ALA A 95 -14.14 -1.08 18.45
C ALA A 95 -14.75 -2.40 17.94
N GLY A 96 -14.00 -3.50 18.07
CA GLY A 96 -14.41 -4.83 17.63
C GLY A 96 -14.08 -5.17 16.17
N ALA A 97 -13.50 -4.25 15.39
CA ALA A 97 -13.01 -4.55 14.04
C ALA A 97 -11.76 -5.43 14.09
N SER A 98 -11.62 -6.36 13.13
CA SER A 98 -10.35 -7.02 12.89
C SER A 98 -9.33 -6.00 12.36
N PRO A 99 -8.07 -6.01 12.85
CA PRO A 99 -7.01 -5.22 12.25
C PRO A 99 -6.90 -5.56 10.76
N PRO A 100 -6.64 -4.57 9.90
CA PRO A 100 -6.44 -4.84 8.48
C PRO A 100 -5.16 -5.68 8.25
N PRO A 101 -4.96 -6.23 7.04
CA PRO A 101 -3.78 -7.01 6.74
C PRO A 101 -2.49 -6.23 7.02
N SER A 102 -1.56 -6.84 7.76
CA SER A 102 -0.27 -6.21 8.08
C SER A 102 0.62 -5.99 6.86
N PHE A 103 0.31 -6.60 5.72
CA PHE A 103 1.01 -6.45 4.44
C PHE A 103 0.05 -6.03 3.35
N THR A 104 0.40 -5.01 2.59
CA THR A 104 -0.27 -4.67 1.33
C THR A 104 0.79 -4.24 0.34
N PHE A 105 1.17 -5.12 -0.59
CA PHE A 105 2.20 -4.86 -1.59
C PHE A 105 1.70 -5.17 -3.00
N GLY A 106 2.01 -4.29 -3.93
CA GLY A 106 1.86 -4.48 -5.36
C GLY A 106 3.21 -4.60 -6.03
N ILE A 107 3.29 -5.45 -7.05
CA ILE A 107 4.51 -5.66 -7.81
C ILE A 107 4.22 -5.76 -9.30
N THR A 108 5.12 -5.21 -10.11
CA THR A 108 5.16 -5.40 -11.56
C THR A 108 6.55 -5.86 -11.97
N LEU A 109 6.58 -6.92 -12.75
CA LEU A 109 7.77 -7.63 -13.23
C LEU A 109 7.79 -7.62 -14.75
N ARG A 110 8.98 -7.57 -15.33
CA ARG A 110 9.20 -7.74 -16.77
C ARG A 110 9.94 -9.04 -17.03
N SER A 111 9.42 -9.87 -17.94
CA SER A 111 10.12 -11.06 -18.43
C SER A 111 11.21 -10.69 -19.45
N SER A 112 12.14 -11.61 -19.69
CA SER A 112 13.17 -11.46 -20.74
C SER A 112 12.60 -11.18 -22.13
N HIS A 113 11.36 -11.62 -22.39
CA HIS A 113 10.64 -11.40 -23.64
C HIS A 113 9.92 -10.04 -23.70
N GLY A 114 10.05 -9.20 -22.66
CA GLY A 114 9.46 -7.86 -22.61
C GLY A 114 8.03 -7.80 -22.07
N ASN A 115 7.42 -8.94 -21.74
CA ASN A 115 6.06 -8.98 -21.19
C ASN A 115 6.03 -8.51 -19.73
N LEU A 116 4.98 -7.78 -19.37
CA LEU A 116 4.74 -7.36 -18.00
C LEU A 116 3.80 -8.32 -17.29
N LEU A 117 4.14 -8.62 -16.04
CA LEU A 117 3.32 -9.40 -15.12
C LEU A 117 3.19 -8.61 -13.83
N GLY A 118 1.98 -8.39 -13.33
CA GLY A 118 1.77 -7.70 -12.07
C GLY A 118 0.61 -8.26 -11.27
N GLY A 119 0.55 -7.83 -10.02
CA GLY A 119 -0.50 -8.22 -9.09
C GLY A 119 -0.18 -7.84 -7.65
N ALA A 120 -1.09 -8.19 -6.74
CA ALA A 120 -0.81 -8.11 -5.31
C ALA A 120 0.14 -9.24 -4.92
N VAL A 121 1.13 -8.95 -4.08
CA VAL A 121 1.99 -9.99 -3.50
C VAL A 121 1.15 -10.83 -2.52
N ALA A 122 1.18 -12.13 -2.71
CA ALA A 122 0.41 -13.10 -1.93
C ALA A 122 1.30 -14.16 -1.26
N GLY A 123 2.62 -13.97 -1.26
CA GLY A 123 3.59 -14.86 -0.67
C GLY A 123 5.01 -14.38 -0.93
N LYS A 124 5.95 -15.32 -1.04
CA LYS A 124 7.38 -15.03 -1.19
C LYS A 124 7.71 -14.26 -2.47
N VAL A 125 8.72 -13.40 -2.40
CA VAL A 125 9.35 -12.74 -3.55
C VAL A 125 10.86 -12.92 -3.43
N ILE A 126 11.41 -13.85 -4.21
CA ILE A 126 12.81 -14.28 -4.10
C ILE A 126 13.68 -13.47 -5.06
N ALA A 127 14.74 -12.86 -4.53
CA ALA A 127 15.73 -12.14 -5.30
C ALA A 127 16.60 -13.10 -6.13
N ALA A 128 16.68 -12.90 -7.45
CA ALA A 128 17.61 -13.65 -8.32
C ALA A 128 19.04 -13.09 -8.24
N HIS A 129 19.15 -11.78 -8.02
CA HIS A 129 20.37 -11.02 -7.79
C HIS A 129 20.06 -9.90 -6.79
N ASN A 130 21.07 -9.12 -6.38
CA ASN A 130 20.88 -8.03 -5.42
C ASN A 130 19.72 -7.12 -5.84
N VAL A 131 18.79 -6.90 -4.90
CA VAL A 131 17.64 -6.02 -5.04
C VAL A 131 17.78 -4.89 -4.03
N THR A 132 17.69 -3.65 -4.52
CA THR A 132 17.66 -2.46 -3.68
C THR A 132 16.22 -2.00 -3.50
N LEU A 133 15.80 -1.80 -2.26
CA LEU A 133 14.51 -1.23 -1.90
C LEU A 133 14.69 0.17 -1.32
N ILE A 134 13.81 1.09 -1.73
CA ILE A 134 13.72 2.44 -1.16
C ILE A 134 12.46 2.49 -0.33
N ALA A 135 12.62 2.80 0.96
CA ALA A 135 11.55 2.77 1.93
C ALA A 135 11.45 4.05 2.74
N PHE A 136 10.28 4.28 3.31
CA PHE A 136 9.99 5.28 4.32
C PHE A 136 9.50 4.57 5.58
N THR A 137 10.11 4.87 6.73
CA THR A 137 9.82 4.20 8.00
C THR A 137 9.23 5.17 8.99
N TYR A 138 8.33 4.70 9.86
CA TYR A 138 7.61 5.54 10.83
C TYR A 138 7.02 4.69 11.96
N SER A 139 6.97 5.23 13.18
CA SER A 139 6.54 4.46 14.37
C SER A 139 5.03 4.52 14.68
N ASN A 140 4.37 5.66 14.43
CA ASN A 140 2.96 5.85 14.76
C ASN A 140 2.09 6.00 13.49
N PRO A 141 1.45 4.93 13.00
CA PRO A 141 0.61 4.98 11.81
C PRO A 141 -0.78 5.53 12.14
N HIS A 142 -1.20 6.63 11.51
CA HIS A 142 -2.61 7.01 11.47
C HIS A 142 -3.25 6.41 10.22
N VAL A 143 -4.20 5.50 10.40
CA VAL A 143 -4.88 4.80 9.30
C VAL A 143 -6.35 5.17 9.27
N TYR A 144 -6.81 5.59 8.10
CA TYR A 144 -8.20 5.99 7.85
C TYR A 144 -8.81 5.07 6.80
N LYS A 145 -10.08 4.73 6.98
CA LYS A 145 -10.86 4.03 5.94
C LYS A 145 -11.52 5.09 5.05
N CYS A 146 -11.27 5.01 3.75
CA CYS A 146 -12.03 5.77 2.77
C CYS A 146 -13.17 4.89 2.23
N ASN A 147 -14.41 5.35 2.36
CA ASN A 147 -15.56 4.68 1.77
C ASN A 147 -15.72 5.18 0.32
N PRO A 148 -15.77 4.29 -0.68
CA PRO A 148 -15.89 4.70 -2.09
C PRO A 148 -17.26 5.26 -2.47
N ASP A 149 -18.29 5.13 -1.62
CA ASP A 149 -19.69 5.41 -1.95
C ASP A 149 -20.12 6.89 -1.84
N GLU A 150 -19.22 7.82 -1.49
CA GLU A 150 -19.55 9.25 -1.32
C GLU A 150 -19.11 10.15 -2.51
N ALA A 151 -18.51 9.58 -3.55
CA ALA A 151 -18.26 10.27 -4.80
C ALA A 151 -19.39 9.94 -5.79
N TYR A 152 -20.04 10.95 -6.38
CA TYR A 152 -21.07 10.88 -7.44
C TYR A 152 -22.54 10.71 -7.04
N THR A 153 -23.12 11.65 -6.28
CA THR A 153 -24.57 11.93 -6.34
C THR A 153 -24.85 13.41 -6.59
N HIS A 154 -24.68 13.86 -7.84
CA HIS A 154 -25.38 15.06 -8.32
C HIS A 154 -26.79 14.64 -8.76
N HIS A 155 -27.81 15.00 -7.97
CA HIS A 155 -29.22 14.90 -8.35
C HIS A 155 -29.48 15.77 -9.60
N HIS A 156 -29.82 15.13 -10.73
CA HIS A 156 -30.48 15.79 -11.85
C HIS A 156 -31.99 15.66 -11.66
N ASN A 157 -32.65 16.75 -11.28
CA ASN A 157 -34.11 16.85 -11.36
C ASN A 157 -34.51 16.96 -12.83
N ASN A 158 -35.17 15.94 -13.37
CA ASN A 158 -35.90 16.06 -14.62
C ASN A 158 -37.34 16.44 -14.31
N ASP A 159 -37.65 17.73 -14.41
CA ASP A 159 -38.99 18.21 -14.73
C ASP A 159 -39.30 17.76 -16.17
N ALA A 160 -40.11 16.73 -16.31
CA ALA A 160 -40.77 16.40 -17.57
C ALA A 160 -42.24 16.13 -17.30
N ALA A 161 -43.04 17.18 -17.52
CA ALA A 161 -44.47 17.09 -17.70
C ALA A 161 -44.81 15.97 -18.68
N SER A 162 -45.59 14.98 -18.24
CA SER A 162 -46.37 14.14 -19.13
C SER A 162 -47.81 14.15 -18.65
N GLY A 163 -48.59 15.07 -19.22
CA GLY A 163 -50.03 14.93 -19.25
C GLY A 163 -50.39 13.72 -20.11
N SER A 164 -51.30 12.90 -19.63
CA SER A 164 -52.17 12.14 -20.52
C SER A 164 -53.59 12.15 -19.98
N LEU A 165 -54.47 12.58 -20.87
CA LEU A 165 -55.91 12.67 -20.74
C LEU A 165 -56.51 11.27 -20.61
N SER A 166 -57.54 11.11 -19.78
CA SER A 166 -58.56 10.10 -20.02
C SER A 166 -59.90 10.80 -20.19
N ALA A 167 -60.50 10.56 -21.35
CA ALA A 167 -61.87 10.89 -21.68
C ALA A 167 -62.64 9.58 -21.86
N SER A 168 -63.93 9.65 -21.52
CA SER A 168 -65.01 8.64 -21.54
C SER A 168 -65.32 8.05 -20.18
#